data_AF-A0A9X6FF20-F1
#
_entry.id   AF-A0A9X6FF20-F1
#
_cell.length_a   1.000
_cell.length_b   1.000
_cell.length_c   1.000
_cell.angle_alpha   90.00
_cell.angle_beta   90.00
_cell.angle_gamma   90.00
#
_symmetry.space_group_name_H-M   'P 1'
#
loop_
_entity.id
_entity.type
_entity.pdbx_description
1 polymer ?
#
loop_
_entity_poly.entity_id
_entity_poly.type
_entity_poly.pdbx_seq_one_letter_code
_entity_poly.pdbx_strand_id
1 'polypeptide(L)'
;MMNDTEKTIFNAIENFQIKHGYSPSLTELEEETFYSRSTVRYCIRSLEEKGYLELDRQVRRNIHLRNMPELIRDVRENIYDNKRTISEDAIMDILTILHNEISNSNRKKNII
;
A
#
# COMPACT_ATOMS: atom_id res chain seq x y z
N MET A 1 7.96 -6.72 0.24
CA MET A 1 7.37 -7.66 -0.75
C MET A 1 6.16 -8.38 -0.17
N MET A 2 5.07 -8.46 -0.95
CA MET A 2 3.92 -9.32 -0.64
C MET A 2 4.21 -10.78 -1.01
N ASN A 3 3.86 -11.72 -0.15
CA ASN A 3 3.78 -13.13 -0.52
C ASN A 3 2.46 -13.44 -1.28
N ASP A 4 2.33 -14.63 -1.84
CA ASP A 4 1.18 -14.95 -2.69
C ASP A 4 -0.15 -14.98 -1.91
N THR A 5 -0.13 -15.38 -0.64
CA THR A 5 -1.31 -15.31 0.23
C THR A 5 -1.74 -13.87 0.50
N GLU A 6 -0.78 -12.98 0.76
CA GLU A 6 -1.01 -11.55 0.94
C GLU A 6 -1.54 -10.88 -0.33
N LYS A 7 -1.03 -11.24 -1.52
CA LYS A 7 -1.56 -10.76 -2.80
C LYS A 7 -3.02 -11.17 -2.98
N THR A 8 -3.36 -12.42 -2.68
CA THR A 8 -4.74 -12.91 -2.75
C THR A 8 -5.66 -12.14 -1.80
N ILE A 9 -5.24 -11.92 -0.55
CA ILE A 9 -6.00 -11.11 0.42
C ILE A 9 -6.14 -9.66 -0.04
N PHE A 10 -5.08 -9.03 -0.54
CA PHE A 10 -5.10 -7.66 -1.02
C PHE A 10 -6.07 -7.48 -2.20
N ASN A 11 -5.99 -8.37 -3.20
CA ASN A 11 -6.88 -8.35 -4.35
C ASN A 11 -8.34 -8.61 -3.94
N ALA A 12 -8.59 -9.47 -2.96
CA ALA A 12 -9.94 -9.69 -2.45
C ALA A 12 -10.50 -8.42 -1.78
N ILE A 13 -9.67 -7.69 -1.01
CA ILE A 13 -10.08 -6.40 -0.43
C ILE A 13 -10.43 -5.39 -1.52
N GLU A 14 -9.56 -5.26 -2.53
CA GLU A 14 -9.76 -4.34 -3.66
C GLU A 14 -11.03 -4.66 -4.44
N ASN A 15 -11.19 -5.91 -4.88
CA ASN A 15 -12.37 -6.35 -5.63
C ASN A 15 -13.65 -6.20 -4.81
N PHE A 16 -13.61 -6.50 -3.51
CA PHE A 16 -14.77 -6.33 -2.64
C PHE A 16 -15.17 -4.85 -2.53
N GLN A 17 -14.22 -3.95 -2.33
CA GLN A 17 -14.48 -2.51 -2.23
C GLN A 17 -15.03 -1.94 -3.55
N ILE A 18 -14.48 -2.36 -4.69
CA ILE A 18 -14.99 -1.99 -6.02
C ILE A 18 -16.43 -2.46 -6.21
N LYS A 19 -16.74 -3.70 -5.80
CA LYS A 19 -18.05 -4.32 -5.99
C LYS A 19 -19.13 -3.77 -5.05
N HIS A 20 -18.77 -3.50 -3.79
CA HIS A 20 -19.74 -3.21 -2.73
C HIS A 20 -19.72 -1.75 -2.26
N GLY A 21 -18.66 -0.98 -2.56
CA GLY A 21 -18.53 0.42 -2.17
C GLY A 21 -18.17 0.63 -0.69
N TYR A 22 -17.87 -0.43 0.06
CA TYR A 22 -17.43 -0.36 1.46
C TYR A 22 -16.37 -1.41 1.78
N SER A 23 -15.66 -1.21 2.88
CA SER A 23 -14.55 -2.06 3.31
C SER A 23 -15.03 -3.42 3.86
N PRO A 24 -14.40 -4.55 3.49
CA PRO A 24 -14.82 -5.87 3.94
C PRO A 24 -14.51 -6.10 5.42
N SER A 25 -15.20 -7.07 6.01
CA SER A 25 -14.95 -7.62 7.33
C SER A 25 -14.07 -8.85 7.24
N LEU A 26 -13.54 -9.31 8.38
CA LEU A 26 -12.79 -10.57 8.41
C LEU A 26 -13.63 -11.75 7.92
N THR A 27 -14.92 -11.80 8.25
CA THR A 27 -15.81 -12.90 7.83
C THR A 27 -15.98 -12.93 6.31
N GLU A 28 -16.27 -11.79 5.66
CA GLU A 28 -16.41 -11.76 4.20
C GLU A 28 -15.09 -12.08 3.50
N LEU A 29 -13.94 -11.69 4.07
CA LEU A 29 -12.64 -12.05 3.52
C LEU A 29 -12.35 -13.55 3.64
N GLU A 30 -12.79 -14.21 4.71
CA GLU A 30 -12.72 -15.67 4.81
C GLU A 30 -13.57 -16.33 3.72
N GLU A 31 -14.78 -15.81 3.47
CA GLU A 31 -15.69 -16.33 2.45
C GLU A 31 -15.15 -16.12 1.02
N GLU A 32 -14.61 -14.94 0.73
CA GLU A 32 -14.08 -14.58 -0.60
C GLU A 32 -12.75 -15.29 -0.92
N THR A 33 -11.93 -15.60 0.09
CA THR A 33 -10.57 -16.13 -0.14
C THR A 33 -10.38 -17.58 0.30
N PHE A 34 -11.35 -18.14 1.02
CA PHE A 34 -11.30 -19.47 1.64
C PHE A 34 -10.13 -19.68 2.63
N TYR A 35 -9.48 -18.60 3.06
CA TYR A 35 -8.47 -18.64 4.11
C TYR A 35 -9.09 -18.54 5.50
N SER A 36 -8.42 -19.12 6.49
CA SER A 36 -8.85 -19.02 7.89
C SER A 36 -8.81 -17.57 8.41
N ARG A 37 -9.66 -17.24 9.38
CA ARG A 37 -9.65 -15.95 10.09
C ARG A 37 -8.26 -15.52 10.56
N SER A 38 -7.50 -16.48 11.09
CA SER A 38 -6.16 -16.25 11.62
C SER A 38 -5.20 -15.85 10.51
N THR A 39 -5.26 -16.53 9.36
CA THR A 39 -4.48 -16.20 8.16
C THR A 39 -4.86 -14.81 7.63
N VAL A 40 -6.16 -14.54 7.47
CA VAL A 40 -6.66 -13.24 6.99
C VAL A 40 -6.19 -12.11 7.89
N ARG A 41 -6.34 -12.27 9.22
CA ARG A 41 -5.91 -11.27 10.19
C ARG A 41 -4.40 -11.04 10.15
N TYR A 42 -3.62 -12.11 10.05
CA TYR A 42 -2.18 -12.03 9.92
C TYR A 42 -1.78 -11.25 8.66
N CYS A 43 -2.36 -11.59 7.51
CA CYS A 43 -2.09 -10.92 6.24
C CYS A 43 -2.48 -9.45 6.27
N ILE A 44 -3.65 -9.09 6.81
CA ILE A 44 -4.07 -7.69 6.96
C ILE A 44 -3.04 -6.89 7.78
N ARG A 45 -2.60 -7.45 8.92
CA ARG A 45 -1.59 -6.80 9.76
C ARG A 45 -0.26 -6.65 9.01
N SER A 46 0.19 -7.71 8.33
CA SER A 46 1.44 -7.64 7.56
C SER A 46 1.36 -6.65 6.40
N LEU A 47 0.22 -6.56 5.72
CA LEU A 47 -0.02 -5.61 4.64
C LEU A 47 -0.07 -4.16 5.14
N GLU A 48 -0.61 -3.92 6.33
CA GLU A 48 -0.55 -2.62 7.02
C GLU A 48 0.89 -2.24 7.40
N GLU A 49 1.64 -3.15 8.02
CA GLU A 49 3.06 -2.95 8.35
C GLU A 49 3.91 -2.70 7.07
N LYS A 50 3.54 -3.35 5.97
CA LYS A 50 4.12 -3.15 4.65
C LYS A 50 3.55 -1.91 3.93
N GLY A 51 2.67 -1.14 4.54
CA GLY A 51 2.18 0.13 4.00
C GLY A 51 1.26 0.00 2.78
N TYR A 52 0.76 -1.20 2.49
CA TYR A 52 -0.25 -1.42 1.45
C TYR A 52 -1.66 -1.14 1.95
N LEU A 53 -1.87 -1.27 3.26
CA LEU A 53 -3.14 -0.97 3.92
C LEU A 53 -2.96 0.10 5.00
N GLU A 54 -4.06 0.73 5.35
CA GLU A 54 -4.22 1.55 6.54
C GLU A 54 -5.50 1.12 7.26
N LEU A 55 -5.42 0.91 8.58
CA LEU A 55 -6.57 0.50 9.40
C LEU A 55 -6.98 1.64 10.33
N ASP A 56 -8.17 2.21 10.09
CA ASP A 56 -8.76 3.17 11.02
C ASP A 56 -9.30 2.43 12.27
N ARG A 57 -8.57 2.47 13.38
CA ARG A 57 -8.95 1.75 14.61
C ARG A 57 -10.20 2.30 15.29
N GLN A 58 -10.75 3.44 14.86
CA GLN A 58 -11.90 4.07 15.51
C GLN A 58 -13.24 3.60 14.93
N VAL A 59 -13.24 3.00 13.74
CA VAL A 59 -14.47 2.62 13.04
C VAL A 59 -14.53 1.13 12.72
N ARG A 60 -15.75 0.63 12.49
CA ARG A 60 -15.95 -0.68 11.85
C ARG A 60 -15.70 -0.52 10.34
N ARG A 61 -15.31 -1.61 9.68
CA ARG A 61 -15.03 -1.61 8.22
C ARG A 61 -13.93 -0.60 7.87
N ASN A 62 -12.77 -0.80 8.48
CA ASN A 62 -11.73 0.20 8.57
C ASN A 62 -10.53 -0.01 7.66
N ILE A 63 -10.61 -0.93 6.71
CA ILE A 63 -9.50 -1.23 5.80
C ILE A 63 -9.52 -0.23 4.66
N HIS A 64 -8.45 0.55 4.52
CA HIS A 64 -8.20 1.44 3.41
C HIS A 64 -7.00 0.94 2.60
N LEU A 65 -7.15 0.88 1.29
CA LEU A 65 -6.04 0.57 0.37
C LEU A 65 -5.17 1.81 0.24
N ARG A 66 -3.87 1.68 0.51
CA ARG A 66 -2.91 2.72 0.13
C ARG A 66 -2.48 2.46 -1.31
N ASN A 67 -2.82 3.39 -2.20
CA ASN A 67 -2.26 3.41 -3.53
C ASN A 67 -0.83 3.96 -3.44
N MET A 68 0.12 3.09 -3.13
CA MET A 68 1.55 3.41 -3.23
C MET A 68 1.91 3.43 -4.72
N PRO A 69 2.34 4.56 -5.30
CA PRO A 69 2.91 4.56 -6.64
C PRO A 69 4.02 3.52 -6.70
N GLU A 70 4.05 2.72 -7.76
CA GLU A 70 5.04 1.65 -7.95
C GLU A 70 6.48 2.10 -7.65
N LEU A 71 6.81 3.33 -8.05
CA LEU A 71 8.10 3.98 -7.76
C LEU A 71 8.42 4.07 -6.25
N ILE A 72 7.44 4.40 -5.40
CA ILE A 72 7.63 4.49 -3.94
C ILE A 72 7.72 3.10 -3.31
N ARG A 73 6.98 2.12 -3.86
CA ARG A 73 7.07 0.72 -3.43
C ARG A 73 8.47 0.17 -3.69
N ASP A 74 8.99 0.36 -4.89
CA ASP A 74 10.32 -0.09 -5.29
C ASP A 74 11.41 0.58 -4.45
N VAL A 75 11.34 1.90 -4.26
CA VAL A 75 12.30 2.62 -3.41
C VAL A 75 12.28 2.10 -1.97
N ARG A 76 11.09 1.88 -1.38
CA ARG A 76 10.98 1.37 -0.01
C ARG A 76 11.56 -0.04 0.15
N GLU A 77 11.28 -0.93 -0.80
CA GLU A 77 11.79 -2.30 -0.77
C GLU A 77 13.32 -2.33 -0.90
N ASN A 78 13.90 -1.47 -1.74
CA ASN A 78 15.35 -1.37 -1.91
C ASN A 78 16.06 -0.71 -0.71
N ILE A 79 15.41 0.20 0.02
CA ILE A 79 15.97 0.79 1.26
C ILE A 79 16.06 -0.24 2.39
N TYR A 80 15.03 -1.09 2.57
CA TYR A 80 14.98 -2.02 3.69
C TYR A 80 15.91 -3.24 3.54
N ASP A 81 16.22 -3.65 2.31
CA ASP A 81 16.98 -4.88 2.06
C ASP A 81 18.51 -4.67 2.04
N ASN A 82 18.98 -3.41 2.08
CA ASN A 82 20.40 -3.13 1.98
C ASN A 82 20.98 -2.56 3.28
N LYS A 83 21.92 -3.31 3.86
CA LYS A 83 22.96 -2.81 4.79
C LYS A 83 23.88 -1.74 4.17
N ARG A 84 23.45 -1.07 3.10
CA ARG A 84 24.17 0.05 2.47
C ARG A 84 23.57 1.33 3.00
N THR A 85 24.36 2.04 3.79
CA THR A 85 24.15 3.47 4.06
C THR A 85 24.01 4.17 2.72
N ILE A 86 22.81 4.63 2.39
CA ILE A 86 22.59 5.49 1.22
C ILE A 86 23.33 6.79 1.53
N SER A 87 24.20 7.24 0.62
CA SER A 87 24.90 8.51 0.81
C SER A 87 23.90 9.66 0.84
N GLU A 88 24.19 10.69 1.64
CA GLU A 88 23.37 11.90 1.73
C GLU A 88 23.15 12.52 0.34
N ASP A 89 24.16 12.45 -0.54
CA ASP A 89 24.09 12.95 -1.91
C ASP A 89 23.02 12.24 -2.75
N ALA A 90 22.94 10.91 -2.67
CA ALA A 90 21.94 10.14 -3.40
C ALA A 90 20.52 10.43 -2.90
N ILE A 91 20.36 10.71 -1.60
CA ILE A 91 19.08 11.14 -1.03
C ILE A 91 18.70 12.51 -1.57
N MET A 92 19.65 13.45 -1.62
CA MET A 92 19.42 14.80 -2.14
C MET A 92 19.08 14.80 -3.63
N ASP A 93 19.71 13.94 -4.43
CA ASP A 93 19.38 13.77 -5.84
C ASP A 93 17.95 13.28 -6.04
N ILE A 94 17.54 12.26 -5.27
CA ILE A 94 16.17 11.72 -5.32
C ILE A 94 15.14 12.79 -4.92
N LEU A 95 15.38 13.51 -3.82
CA LEU A 95 14.48 14.57 -3.37
C LEU A 95 14.36 15.69 -4.40
N THR A 96 15.46 16.03 -5.07
CA THR A 96 15.49 17.06 -6.11
C THR A 96 14.68 16.62 -7.34
N ILE A 97 14.83 15.38 -7.78
CA ILE A 97 14.06 14.82 -8.90
C ILE A 97 12.56 14.87 -8.58
N LEU A 98 12.16 14.38 -7.40
CA LEU A 98 10.76 14.36 -6.98
C LEU A 98 10.16 15.77 -6.86
N HIS A 99 10.90 16.72 -6.29
CA HIS A 99 10.46 18.11 -6.18
C HIS A 99 10.18 18.73 -7.57
N ASN A 100 11.03 18.44 -8.55
CA ASN A 100 10.87 18.93 -9.91
C ASN A 100 9.67 18.29 -10.61
N GLU A 101 9.44 16.99 -10.44
CA GLU A 101 8.27 16.32 -11.02
C GLU A 101 6.94 16.83 -10.45
N ILE A 102 6.86 17.02 -9.12
CA ILE A 102 5.67 17.57 -8.45
C ILE A 102 5.42 19.02 -8.92
N SER A 103 6.48 19.83 -9.00
CA SER A 103 6.40 21.22 -9.45
C SER A 103 5.92 21.32 -10.91
N ASN A 104 6.40 20.43 -11.77
CA ASN A 104 5.99 20.39 -13.18
C ASN A 104 4.56 19.86 -13.36
N SER A 105 4.13 18.89 -12.55
CA SER A 105 2.76 18.38 -12.53
C SER A 105 1.76 19.47 -12.09
N ASN A 106 2.10 20.24 -11.05
CA ASN A 106 1.27 21.37 -10.58
C ASN A 106 1.20 22.51 -11.60
N ARG A 107 2.28 22.78 -12.34
CA ARG A 107 2.24 23.75 -13.44
C ARG A 107 1.31 23.32 -14.57
N LYS A 108 1.27 22.02 -14.92
CA LYS A 108 0.34 21.50 -15.94
C LYS A 108 -1.13 21.59 -15.53
N LYS A 109 -1.44 21.47 -14.24
CA LYS A 109 -2.82 21.56 -13.71
C LYS A 109 -3.39 22.98 -13.72
N ASN A 110 -2.54 24.02 -13.75
CA ASN A 110 -2.96 25.43 -13.72
C ASN A 110 -3.13 26.06 -15.12
N ILE A 111 -3.12 25.27 -16.20
CA ILE A 111 -3.30 25.73 -17.59
C ILE A 111 -4.62 25.19 -18.18
N ILE A 112 -5.63 24.93 -17.34
CA ILE A 112 -6.98 24.57 -17.77
C ILE A 112 -7.97 25.49 -17.07
#